data_AF-A0A9D8M4P5-F1
#
_entry.id   AF-A0A9D8M4P5-F1
#
_cell.length_a   1.000
_cell.length_b   1.000
_cell.length_c   1.000
_cell.angle_alpha   90.00
_cell.angle_beta   90.00
_cell.angle_gamma   90.00
#
_symmetry.space_group_name_H-M   'P 1'
#
loop_
_entity.id
_entity.type
_entity.pdbx_description
1 polymer ?
#
loop_
_entity_poly.entity_id
_entity_poly.type
_entity_poly.pdbx_seq_one_letter_code
_entity_poly.pdbx_strand_id
1 'polypeptide(L)' 'MTRRYSDVISLEEQLLGQMQRLVSELPPFDPYRAVIEHHLPKVREAVSQLRALFEVPDAR' A
#
# COMPACT_ATOMS: atom_id res chain seq x y z
N MET A 1 -8.23 21.28 6.45
CA MET A 1 -7.42 20.30 7.22
C MET A 1 -6.82 19.22 6.30
N THR A 2 -6.44 19.55 5.06
CA THR A 2 -6.26 18.56 3.98
C THR A 2 -4.81 18.11 3.76
N ARG A 3 -3.81 18.86 4.25
CA ARG A 3 -2.37 18.55 4.04
C ARG A 3 -1.92 17.24 4.69
N ARG A 4 -2.26 17.02 5.96
CA ARG A 4 -1.82 15.81 6.70
C ARG A 4 -2.30 14.50 6.06
N TYR A 5 -3.44 14.50 5.39
CA TYR A 5 -4.00 13.29 4.78
C TYR A 5 -3.33 12.93 3.45
N SER A 6 -2.93 13.94 2.67
CA SER A 6 -2.11 13.75 1.47
C SER A 6 -0.76 13.12 1.81
N ASP A 7 -0.18 13.50 2.95
CA ASP A 7 1.09 12.94 3.42
C ASP A 7 0.94 11.46 3.80
N VAL A 8 -0.17 11.09 4.47
CA VAL A 8 -0.47 9.70 4.85
C VAL A 8 -0.65 8.81 3.61
N ILE A 9 -1.44 9.23 2.63
CA ILE A 9 -1.62 8.46 1.38
C ILE A 9 -0.29 8.28 0.64
N SER A 10 0.53 9.34 0.59
CA SER A 10 1.85 9.28 -0.04
C SER A 10 2.79 8.29 0.66
N LEU A 11 2.77 8.26 2.00
CA LEU A 11 3.56 7.31 2.79
C LEU A 11 3.09 5.87 2.61
N GLU A 12 1.77 5.64 2.51
CA GLU A 12 1.19 4.31 2.27
C GLU A 12 1.53 3.78 0.85
N GLU A 13 1.49 4.63 -0.17
CA GLU A 13 1.93 4.28 -1.52
C GLU A 13 3.44 3.96 -1.58
N GLN A 14 4.25 4.72 -0.83
CA GLN A 14 5.68 4.45 -0.68
C GLN A 14 5.93 3.10 0.01
N LEU A 15 5.20 2.81 1.09
CA LEU A 15 5.28 1.54 1.80
C LEU A 15 4.94 0.36 0.89
N LEU A 16 3.85 0.47 0.13
CA LEU A 16 3.46 -0.54 -0.85
C LEU A 16 4.56 -0.75 -1.91
N GLY A 17 5.19 0.32 -2.38
CA GLY A 17 6.33 0.25 -3.30
C GLY A 17 7.56 -0.42 -2.71
N GLN A 18 7.88 -0.15 -1.43
CA GLN A 18 8.98 -0.81 -0.72
C GLN A 18 8.73 -2.30 -0.52
N MET A 19 7.50 -2.70 -0.17
CA MET A 19 7.14 -4.12 -0.03
C MET A 19 7.28 -4.88 -1.35
N GLN A 20 6.92 -4.27 -2.48
CA GLN A 20 7.10 -4.88 -3.80
C GLN A 20 8.57 -5.07 -4.15
N ARG A 21 9.43 -4.08 -3.84
CA ARG A 21 10.88 -4.21 -4.04
C ARG A 21 11.47 -5.30 -3.17
N LEU A 22 11.09 -5.34 -1.90
CA LEU A 22 11.53 -6.37 -0.97
C LEU A 22 11.23 -7.77 -1.51
N VAL A 23 10.01 -8.00 -2.02
CA VAL A 23 9.66 -9.29 -2.67
C VAL A 23 10.47 -9.56 -3.93
N SER A 24 10.74 -8.54 -4.75
CA SER A 24 11.52 -8.71 -5.98
C SER A 24 13.00 -9.04 -5.73
N GLU A 25 13.52 -8.63 -4.57
CA GLU A 25 14.89 -8.92 -4.13
C GLU A 25 15.01 -10.31 -3.47
N LEU A 26 13.88 -10.91 -3.05
CA LEU A 26 13.89 -12.26 -2.50
C LEU A 26 14.12 -13.32 -3.59
N PRO A 27 15.00 -14.32 -3.32
CA PRO A 27 15.16 -15.47 -4.20
C PRO A 27 13.82 -16.15 -4.51
N PRO A 28 13.63 -16.73 -5.72
CA PRO A 28 12.38 -17.41 -6.08
C PRO A 28 11.97 -18.55 -5.15
N PHE A 29 12.95 -19.17 -4.48
CA PHE A 29 12.76 -20.29 -3.56
C PHE A 29 12.63 -19.85 -2.10
N ASP A 30 12.65 -18.54 -1.83
CA ASP A 30 12.55 -18.02 -0.48
C ASP A 30 11.14 -18.29 0.08
N PRO A 31 11.01 -18.95 1.24
CA PRO A 31 9.71 -19.30 1.81
C PRO A 31 8.88 -18.06 2.18
N TYR A 32 9.52 -16.93 2.47
CA TYR A 32 8.84 -15.69 2.79
C TYR A 32 8.32 -14.98 1.55
N ARG A 33 8.93 -15.20 0.38
CA ARG A 33 8.48 -14.60 -0.88
C ARG A 33 7.03 -14.98 -1.19
N ALA A 34 6.71 -16.27 -1.14
CA ALA A 34 5.36 -16.77 -1.41
C ALA A 34 4.33 -16.22 -0.40
N VAL A 35 4.71 -16.09 0.87
CA VAL A 35 3.86 -15.51 1.91
C VAL A 35 3.59 -14.03 1.62
N ILE A 36 4.62 -13.25 1.30
CA ILE A 36 4.46 -11.82 1.05
C ILE A 36 3.69 -11.58 -0.26
N GLU A 37 3.96 -12.35 -1.32
CA GLU A 37 3.19 -12.32 -2.57
C GLU A 37 1.71 -12.63 -2.36
N HIS A 38 1.38 -13.57 -1.46
CA HIS A 38 -0.01 -13.89 -1.10
C HIS A 38 -0.73 -12.73 -0.40
N HIS A 39 -0.03 -11.95 0.43
CA HIS A 39 -0.63 -10.88 1.23
C HIS A 39 -0.58 -9.49 0.59
N LEU A 40 0.36 -9.23 -0.33
CA LEU A 40 0.53 -7.97 -1.06
C LEU A 40 -0.76 -7.43 -1.70
N PRO A 41 -1.61 -8.26 -2.34
CA PRO A 41 -2.88 -7.80 -2.90
C PRO A 41 -3.83 -7.21 -1.86
N LYS A 42 -3.90 -7.81 -0.66
CA LYS A 42 -4.76 -7.34 0.45
C LYS A 42 -4.26 -6.00 0.99
N VAL A 43 -2.95 -5.82 1.09
CA VAL A 43 -2.35 -4.55 1.50
C VAL A 43 -2.65 -3.45 0.47
N ARG A 44 -2.51 -3.76 -0.83
CA ARG A 44 -2.87 -2.83 -1.91
C ARG A 44 -4.34 -2.43 -1.85
N GLU A 45 -5.23 -3.38 -1.60
CA GLU A 45 -6.67 -3.12 -1.45
C GLU A 45 -6.95 -2.19 -0.26
N ALA A 46 -6.32 -2.42 0.90
CA ALA A 46 -6.47 -1.56 2.07
C ALA A 46 -6.01 -0.12 1.81
N VAL A 47 -4.86 0.07 1.13
CA VAL A 47 -4.38 1.40 0.72
C VAL A 47 -5.35 2.07 -0.26
N SER A 48 -5.90 1.30 -1.21
CA SER A 48 -6.91 1.80 -2.15
C SER A 48 -8.20 2.22 -1.45
N GLN A 49 -8.67 1.46 -0.46
CA GLN A 49 -9.85 1.80 0.34
C GLN A 49 -9.60 3.05 1.19
N LEU A 50 -8.42 3.15 1.83
CA LEU A 50 -8.01 4.35 2.57
C LEU A 50 -8.05 5.57 1.67
N ARG A 51 -7.46 5.51 0.48
CA ARG A 51 -7.50 6.59 -0.50
C ARG A 51 -8.94 6.97 -0.87
N ALA A 52 -9.79 5.99 -1.15
CA ALA A 52 -11.19 6.23 -1.50
C ALA A 52 -11.98 6.94 -0.38
N LEU A 53 -11.69 6.64 0.90
CA LEU A 53 -12.31 7.33 2.04
C LEU A 53 -11.95 8.82 2.10
N PHE A 54 -10.81 9.22 1.56
CA PHE A 54 -10.33 10.60 1.57
C PHE A 54 -10.56 11.35 0.24
N GLU A 55 -10.87 10.64 -0.86
CA GLU A 55 -11.24 11.23 -2.15
C GLU A 55 -12.71 11.63 -2.24
N VAL A 56 -13.57 11.24 -1.28
CA VAL A 56 -14.94 11.76 -1.20
C VAL A 56 -14.87 13.25 -0.86
N PRO A 57 -15.26 14.15 -1.79
CA PRO A 57 -15.37 15.56 -1.46
C PRO A 57 -16.48 15.69 -0.43
N ASP A 58 -16.20 16.34 0.69
CA ASP A 58 -17.22 16.86 1.59
C ASP A 58 -18.11 17.79 0.73
N ALA A 59 -19.23 17.26 0.24
CA ALA A 59 -20.25 18.01 -0.47
C ALA A 59 -21.03 18.82 0.58
N ARG A 60 -20.42 19.90 1.05
CA ARG A 60 -21.03 20.92 1.90
C ARG A 60 -20.61 22.31 1.47
#